data_AF-W0UVS1-F1
#
_entry.id   AF-W0UVS1-F1
#
_cell.length_a   1.000
_cell.length_b   1.000
_cell.length_c   1.000
_cell.angle_alpha   90.00
_cell.angle_beta   90.00
_cell.angle_gamma   90.00
#
_symmetry.space_group_name_H-M   'P 1'
#
loop_
_entity.id
_entity.type
_entity.pdbx_description
1 polymer ?
#
loop_
_entity_poly.entity_id
_entity_poly.type
_entity_poly.pdbx_seq_one_letter_code
_entity_poly.pdbx_strand_id
1 'polypeptide(L)'
;FATDVANSRAAVMDLKTFTVKDIIEVPNTSGPHCAAFVTENTEYLFLPTRFSVPLGHQYASLDEYSEKYRGVMSAVTFNEKAQKLHIAYQVALPPWSYDLSDAGKKISKDWAVLTTYNTEEATTNLEINASQEDRDFIVLFNWKELENMVKEGKYDNVGGQKMIFPEKHKGGIYLVPVAKSPHGVDVTPDGKYFIASGKLAPLLTVFSFEKAFQAIEKKEFAGERNGIPILKYESVMEREVNPENALGPLHTQFDDKGMAYTTMFISSEVVKWNPETGEVLDRVPVQYSPGHAVAAEGDTVSPDGKYLVSLNKLAKDSYLSVGPSHPESMQLIDISGEKMKVIQSSPVDPEPHYGQMIKADKIKTVEVYPKDENHPNAVYNQKDARIVRKGNEVHVYGIAMRSKFIFDANAKRPDVIEVNEGDKVVVHLTNLDFDEDITHGFAINQYNLNMEIQPGQTNTIELPL
;
A
#
# COMPACT_ATOMS: atom_id res chain seq x y z
N PHE A 1 -5.37 -1.02 -3.94
CA PHE A 1 -4.76 -2.07 -3.11
C PHE A 1 -4.38 -1.49 -1.76
N ALA A 2 -4.23 -2.33 -0.74
CA ALA A 2 -3.77 -1.93 0.59
C ALA A 2 -2.83 -3.00 1.16
N THR A 3 -1.94 -2.61 2.06
CA THR A 3 -1.04 -3.53 2.77
C THR A 3 -1.37 -3.54 4.26
N ASP A 4 -1.15 -4.69 4.88
CA ASP A 4 -1.12 -4.83 6.32
C ASP A 4 0.32 -5.15 6.73
N VAL A 5 1.00 -4.12 7.25
CA VAL A 5 2.38 -4.21 7.71
C VAL A 5 2.48 -5.15 8.92
N ALA A 6 1.48 -5.16 9.81
CA ALA A 6 1.56 -5.90 11.07
C ALA A 6 1.50 -7.42 10.86
N ASN A 7 0.74 -7.88 9.85
CA ASN A 7 0.51 -9.31 9.63
C ASN A 7 0.94 -9.80 8.24
N SER A 8 1.75 -9.04 7.51
CA SER A 8 2.29 -9.43 6.21
C SER A 8 1.20 -9.79 5.17
N ARG A 9 0.19 -8.93 5.02
CA ARG A 9 -0.92 -9.16 4.07
C ARG A 9 -1.03 -8.07 3.02
N ALA A 10 -1.69 -8.39 1.93
CA ALA A 10 -2.18 -7.41 0.95
C ALA A 10 -3.66 -7.64 0.67
N ALA A 11 -4.37 -6.57 0.38
CA ALA A 11 -5.79 -6.57 0.10
C ALA A 11 -6.11 -5.80 -1.19
N VAL A 12 -7.19 -6.22 -1.85
CA VAL A 12 -7.77 -5.53 -2.99
C VAL A 12 -9.21 -5.15 -2.67
N MET A 13 -9.57 -3.90 -2.97
CA MET A 13 -10.90 -3.33 -2.75
C MET A 13 -11.50 -2.99 -4.10
N ASP A 14 -12.77 -3.33 -4.29
CA ASP A 14 -13.55 -2.92 -5.45
C ASP A 14 -14.11 -1.52 -5.22
N LEU A 15 -13.76 -0.56 -6.08
CA LEU A 15 -14.23 0.82 -5.97
C LEU A 15 -15.69 1.01 -6.42
N LYS A 16 -16.34 -0.01 -7.01
CA LYS A 16 -17.76 0.04 -7.32
C LYS A 16 -18.62 -0.10 -6.06
N THR A 17 -18.17 -0.96 -5.15
CA THR A 17 -18.91 -1.30 -3.93
C THR A 17 -18.20 -0.88 -2.65
N PHE A 18 -16.95 -0.38 -2.75
CA PHE A 18 -16.06 -0.10 -1.62
C PHE A 18 -15.92 -1.27 -0.63
N THR A 19 -15.85 -2.50 -1.16
CA THR A 19 -15.67 -3.72 -0.36
C THR A 19 -14.40 -4.47 -0.74
N VAL A 20 -13.74 -5.05 0.26
CA VAL A 20 -12.57 -5.92 0.06
C VAL A 20 -13.01 -7.19 -0.67
N LYS A 21 -12.33 -7.54 -1.76
CA LYS A 21 -12.62 -8.74 -2.56
C LYS A 21 -11.69 -9.90 -2.26
N ASP A 22 -10.44 -9.60 -1.90
CA ASP A 22 -9.48 -10.61 -1.52
C ASP A 22 -8.45 -10.05 -0.56
N ILE A 23 -7.95 -10.92 0.31
CA ILE A 23 -6.81 -10.68 1.18
C ILE A 23 -5.88 -11.87 1.01
N ILE A 24 -4.61 -11.61 0.76
CA ILE A 24 -3.57 -12.63 0.65
C ILE A 24 -2.55 -12.46 1.77
N GLU A 25 -2.12 -13.59 2.35
CA GLU A 25 -0.92 -13.65 3.18
C GLU A 25 0.31 -13.74 2.27
N VAL A 26 1.30 -12.90 2.53
CA VAL A 26 2.53 -12.87 1.73
C VAL A 26 3.58 -13.71 2.46
N PRO A 27 4.04 -14.84 1.90
CA PRO A 27 5.04 -15.70 2.54
C PRO A 27 6.43 -15.06 2.48
N ASN A 28 7.34 -15.51 3.34
CA ASN A 28 8.75 -15.08 3.37
C ASN A 28 8.97 -13.58 3.64
N THR A 29 7.95 -12.82 4.05
CA THR A 29 8.04 -11.38 4.34
C THR A 29 7.62 -11.04 5.76
N SER A 30 8.14 -9.93 6.26
CA SER A 30 7.71 -9.28 7.50
C SER A 30 7.66 -7.77 7.26
N GLY A 31 6.48 -7.19 7.50
CA GLY A 31 6.24 -5.76 7.33
C GLY A 31 6.35 -5.29 5.87
N PRO A 32 5.44 -5.68 4.95
CA PRO A 32 5.38 -5.13 3.60
C PRO A 32 5.02 -3.63 3.63
N HIS A 33 6.04 -2.79 3.82
CA HIS A 33 5.88 -1.40 4.27
C HIS A 33 5.73 -0.39 3.16
N CYS A 34 6.29 -0.66 1.97
CA CYS A 34 6.45 0.32 0.88
C CYS A 34 5.16 0.90 0.30
N ALA A 35 4.01 0.83 0.97
CA ALA A 35 2.68 1.11 0.46
C ALA A 35 2.35 0.24 -0.76
N ALA A 36 1.14 0.40 -1.29
CA ALA A 36 0.64 -0.46 -2.34
C ALA A 36 0.89 0.11 -3.74
N PHE A 37 2.16 0.39 -4.09
CA PHE A 37 2.51 0.92 -5.41
C PHE A 37 2.42 -0.15 -6.49
N VAL A 38 1.90 0.25 -7.64
CA VAL A 38 1.64 -0.63 -8.77
C VAL A 38 2.40 -0.15 -10.00
N THR A 39 2.71 -1.08 -10.90
CA THR A 39 3.24 -0.73 -12.23
C THR A 39 2.27 0.19 -12.97
N GLU A 40 2.75 0.96 -13.96
CA GLU A 40 1.93 1.91 -14.73
C GLU A 40 0.64 1.28 -15.29
N ASN A 41 0.69 -0.02 -15.62
CA ASN A 41 -0.43 -0.81 -16.13
C ASN A 41 -1.18 -1.63 -15.05
N THR A 42 -0.83 -1.48 -13.77
CA THR A 42 -1.40 -2.23 -12.64
C THR A 42 -1.26 -3.76 -12.75
N GLU A 43 -0.28 -4.23 -13.53
CA GLU A 43 0.01 -5.66 -13.69
C GLU A 43 0.62 -6.25 -12.41
N TYR A 44 1.51 -5.49 -11.77
CA TYR A 44 2.14 -5.89 -10.52
C TYR A 44 1.98 -4.85 -9.42
N LEU A 45 1.79 -5.36 -8.21
CA LEU A 45 1.98 -4.70 -6.93
C LEU A 45 3.27 -5.25 -6.31
N PHE A 46 4.20 -4.38 -5.91
CA PHE A 46 5.45 -4.81 -5.27
C PHE A 46 5.39 -4.65 -3.75
N LEU A 47 5.74 -5.70 -3.03
CA LEU A 47 5.65 -5.78 -1.57
C LEU A 47 6.99 -6.22 -0.95
N PRO A 48 7.96 -5.30 -0.83
CA PRO A 48 9.22 -5.58 -0.14
C PRO A 48 9.10 -5.50 1.39
N THR A 49 9.91 -6.31 2.06
CA THR A 49 10.02 -6.39 3.53
C THR A 49 10.62 -5.12 4.13
N ARG A 50 10.02 -4.58 5.19
CA ARG A 50 10.72 -3.66 6.09
C ARG A 50 11.65 -4.40 7.04
N PHE A 51 11.24 -5.59 7.46
CA PHE A 51 11.99 -6.41 8.41
C PHE A 51 12.44 -7.68 7.73
N SER A 52 13.75 -7.83 7.57
CA SER A 52 14.32 -9.06 7.02
C SER A 52 14.04 -10.24 7.96
N VAL A 53 13.78 -11.41 7.37
CA VAL A 53 13.47 -12.65 8.10
C VAL A 53 14.18 -13.85 7.45
N PRO A 54 14.43 -14.95 8.18
CA PRO A 54 14.87 -16.19 7.56
C PRO A 54 13.77 -16.74 6.65
N LEU A 55 14.18 -17.21 5.47
CA LEU A 55 13.24 -17.76 4.48
C LEU A 55 12.50 -18.99 5.04
N GLY A 56 11.22 -19.13 4.68
CA GLY A 56 10.37 -20.22 5.16
C GLY A 56 9.98 -20.14 6.64
N HIS A 57 10.06 -18.94 7.26
CA HIS A 57 9.75 -18.72 8.68
C HIS A 57 10.56 -19.59 9.64
N GLN A 58 11.81 -19.91 9.25
CA GLN A 58 12.73 -20.64 10.10
C GLN A 58 13.27 -19.74 11.21
N TYR A 59 13.73 -20.36 12.30
CA TYR A 59 14.49 -19.67 13.32
C TYR A 59 15.97 -19.56 12.91
N ALA A 60 16.57 -18.39 13.17
CA ALA A 60 18.01 -18.16 13.09
C ALA A 60 18.44 -17.14 14.15
N SER A 61 19.66 -17.27 14.69
CA SER A 61 20.18 -16.26 15.62
C SER A 61 20.37 -14.91 14.91
N LEU A 62 20.20 -13.79 15.63
CA LEU A 62 20.57 -12.47 15.12
C LEU A 62 22.08 -12.32 14.91
N ASP A 63 22.90 -13.17 15.53
CA ASP A 63 24.35 -13.23 15.24
C ASP A 63 24.62 -13.71 13.80
N GLU A 64 23.63 -14.35 13.17
CA GLU A 64 23.70 -14.87 11.80
C GLU A 64 22.89 -13.98 10.83
N TYR A 65 22.57 -12.73 11.21
CA TYR A 65 21.67 -11.85 10.47
C TYR A 65 22.10 -11.66 9.01
N SER A 66 23.34 -11.24 8.77
CA SER A 66 23.90 -11.04 7.43
C SER A 66 23.89 -12.27 6.53
N GLU A 67 23.89 -13.47 7.13
CA GLU A 67 24.01 -14.75 6.41
C GLU A 67 22.66 -15.41 6.16
N LYS A 68 21.79 -15.45 7.18
CA LYS A 68 20.56 -16.25 7.19
C LYS A 68 19.28 -15.44 6.97
N TYR A 69 19.32 -14.14 7.22
CA TYR A 69 18.16 -13.28 7.00
C TYR A 69 18.18 -12.76 5.56
N ARG A 70 16.98 -12.50 5.04
CA ARG A 70 16.79 -11.91 3.72
C ARG A 70 15.69 -10.86 3.78
N GLY A 71 15.91 -9.77 3.05
CA GLY A 71 14.80 -8.97 2.59
C GLY A 71 14.12 -9.69 1.44
N VAL A 72 12.81 -9.54 1.28
CA VAL A 72 12.08 -10.18 0.19
C VAL A 72 11.15 -9.19 -0.46
N MET A 73 11.32 -8.98 -1.77
CA MET A 73 10.34 -8.26 -2.60
C MET A 73 9.41 -9.26 -3.27
N SER A 74 8.12 -9.21 -2.95
CA SER A 74 7.10 -10.02 -3.61
C SER A 74 6.42 -9.25 -4.73
N ALA A 75 6.35 -9.84 -5.92
CA ALA A 75 5.55 -9.33 -7.04
C ALA A 75 4.17 -10.01 -7.02
N VAL A 76 3.12 -9.22 -6.78
CA VAL A 76 1.73 -9.69 -6.64
C VAL A 76 0.92 -9.24 -7.84
N THR A 77 0.10 -10.15 -8.38
CA THR A 77 -0.84 -9.88 -9.48
C THR A 77 -2.26 -9.95 -8.97
N PHE A 78 -3.19 -9.31 -9.67
CA PHE A 78 -4.62 -9.40 -9.42
C PHE A 78 -5.35 -9.96 -10.64
N ASN A 79 -6.04 -11.08 -10.48
CA ASN A 79 -6.94 -11.60 -11.50
C ASN A 79 -8.32 -10.99 -11.31
N GLU A 80 -8.67 -10.01 -12.14
CA GLU A 80 -9.95 -9.30 -12.05
C GLU A 80 -11.18 -10.22 -12.18
N LYS A 81 -11.11 -11.25 -13.04
CA LYS A 81 -12.23 -12.17 -13.27
C LYS A 81 -12.48 -13.09 -12.08
N ALA A 82 -11.40 -13.62 -11.50
CA ALA A 82 -11.48 -14.45 -10.32
C ALA A 82 -11.62 -13.64 -9.03
N GLN A 83 -11.34 -12.33 -9.10
CA GLN A 83 -11.18 -11.43 -7.95
C GLN A 83 -10.19 -12.00 -6.93
N LYS A 84 -9.03 -12.47 -7.40
CA LYS A 84 -8.00 -13.10 -6.56
C LYS A 84 -6.62 -12.50 -6.74
N LEU A 85 -5.95 -12.26 -5.61
CA LEU A 85 -4.55 -11.90 -5.55
C LEU A 85 -3.69 -13.16 -5.67
N HIS A 86 -2.54 -13.03 -6.33
CA HIS A 86 -1.60 -14.14 -6.52
C HIS A 86 -0.15 -13.65 -6.44
N ILE A 87 0.68 -14.35 -5.67
CA ILE A 87 2.13 -14.15 -5.70
C ILE A 87 2.67 -14.72 -7.02
N ALA A 88 3.21 -13.88 -7.88
CA ALA A 88 3.76 -14.31 -9.16
C ALA A 88 5.19 -14.81 -9.04
N TYR A 89 6.02 -14.05 -8.32
CA TYR A 89 7.40 -14.39 -7.98
C TYR A 89 7.88 -13.52 -6.80
N GLN A 90 9.04 -13.88 -6.26
CA GLN A 90 9.73 -13.15 -5.21
C GLN A 90 11.19 -12.92 -5.59
N VAL A 91 11.82 -11.90 -5.00
CA VAL A 91 13.25 -11.64 -5.09
C VAL A 91 13.83 -11.63 -3.67
N ALA A 92 14.81 -12.49 -3.42
CA ALA A 92 15.56 -12.51 -2.16
C ALA A 92 16.64 -11.43 -2.21
N LEU A 93 16.36 -10.30 -1.58
CA LEU A 93 17.26 -9.17 -1.48
C LEU A 93 18.14 -9.29 -0.21
N PRO A 94 19.22 -8.50 -0.11
CA PRO A 94 20.04 -8.45 1.10
C PRO A 94 19.22 -8.17 2.37
N PRO A 95 19.73 -8.50 3.58
CA PRO A 95 19.00 -8.32 4.82
C PRO A 95 18.97 -6.85 5.28
N TRP A 96 18.43 -5.97 4.47
CA TRP A 96 18.25 -4.54 4.78
C TRP A 96 16.81 -4.24 5.14
N SER A 97 16.53 -2.97 5.47
CA SER A 97 15.17 -2.48 5.63
C SER A 97 14.73 -1.77 4.36
N TYR A 98 13.71 -2.28 3.68
CA TYR A 98 13.15 -1.66 2.48
C TYR A 98 11.96 -0.77 2.87
N ASP A 99 12.01 0.49 2.47
CA ASP A 99 11.18 1.53 3.08
C ASP A 99 10.01 1.94 2.20
N LEU A 100 10.25 2.61 1.07
CA LEU A 100 9.24 3.01 0.08
C LEU A 100 9.60 2.50 -1.31
N SER A 101 8.61 2.50 -2.20
CA SER A 101 8.76 2.12 -3.59
C SER A 101 7.99 3.04 -4.51
N ASP A 102 8.39 3.14 -5.78
CA ASP A 102 7.50 3.64 -6.84
C ASP A 102 7.85 2.93 -8.16
N ALA A 103 6.86 2.80 -9.02
CA ALA A 103 7.03 2.23 -10.35
C ALA A 103 7.34 3.32 -11.37
N GLY A 104 8.18 2.96 -12.34
CA GLY A 104 8.48 3.81 -13.47
C GLY A 104 7.25 4.10 -14.32
N LYS A 105 7.33 5.19 -15.08
CA LYS A 105 6.23 5.74 -15.90
C LYS A 105 6.78 6.04 -17.28
N LYS A 106 5.97 5.97 -18.34
CA LYS A 106 6.37 6.31 -19.72
C LYS A 106 7.69 5.63 -20.14
N ILE A 107 8.79 6.37 -20.26
CA ILE A 107 10.09 5.83 -20.69
C ILE A 107 10.68 4.83 -19.69
N SER A 108 10.30 4.92 -18.41
CA SER A 108 10.77 4.06 -17.33
C SER A 108 9.75 2.99 -16.93
N LYS A 109 8.63 2.84 -17.65
CA LYS A 109 7.50 1.96 -17.28
C LYS A 109 7.86 0.51 -16.91
N ASP A 110 8.94 -0.02 -17.47
CA ASP A 110 9.42 -1.40 -17.23
C ASP A 110 10.36 -1.51 -16.01
N TRP A 111 10.58 -0.40 -15.31
CA TRP A 111 11.45 -0.27 -14.15
C TRP A 111 10.68 0.16 -12.91
N ALA A 112 11.28 -0.07 -11.74
CA ALA A 112 10.78 0.39 -10.46
C ALA A 112 11.95 0.60 -9.50
N VAL A 113 11.70 1.33 -8.41
CA VAL A 113 12.70 1.74 -7.43
C VAL A 113 12.23 1.45 -6.02
N LEU A 114 13.15 1.03 -5.14
CA LEU A 114 12.92 0.83 -3.71
C LEU A 114 13.98 1.58 -2.90
N THR A 115 13.60 2.33 -1.88
CA THR A 115 14.56 2.87 -0.92
C THR A 115 14.94 1.84 0.12
N THR A 116 16.15 1.98 0.65
CA THR A 116 16.66 1.16 1.73
C THR A 116 17.22 2.04 2.84
N TYR A 117 17.09 1.57 4.07
CA TYR A 117 17.86 2.02 5.21
C TYR A 117 18.39 0.80 5.96
N ASN A 118 19.32 1.01 6.90
CA ASN A 118 20.00 -0.09 7.58
C ASN A 118 20.77 -1.00 6.61
N THR A 119 21.45 -0.41 5.62
CA THR A 119 22.37 -1.19 4.78
C THR A 119 23.61 -1.63 5.57
N GLU A 120 23.79 -1.17 6.80
CA GLU A 120 24.76 -1.64 7.77
C GLU A 120 24.39 -3.00 8.38
N GLU A 121 23.16 -3.48 8.16
CA GLU A 121 22.67 -4.77 8.67
C GLU A 121 22.68 -4.84 10.20
N ALA A 122 22.46 -3.69 10.85
CA ALA A 122 22.41 -3.57 12.30
C ALA A 122 21.16 -4.28 12.86
N THR A 123 21.32 -4.89 14.04
CA THR A 123 20.27 -5.66 14.73
C THR A 123 19.90 -5.09 16.11
N THR A 124 20.57 -4.03 16.55
CA THR A 124 20.31 -3.35 17.84
C THR A 124 20.68 -1.88 17.75
N ASN A 125 20.07 -1.04 18.59
CA ASN A 125 20.24 0.42 18.62
C ASN A 125 20.17 1.03 17.21
N LEU A 126 19.12 0.71 16.47
CA LEU A 126 19.02 1.00 15.04
C LEU A 126 19.15 2.50 14.75
N GLU A 127 18.63 3.40 15.60
CA GLU A 127 18.78 4.84 15.37
C GLU A 127 20.24 5.31 15.32
N ILE A 128 21.16 4.54 15.90
CA ILE A 128 22.59 4.82 15.88
C ILE A 128 23.27 3.97 14.81
N ASN A 129 23.02 2.67 14.82
CA ASN A 129 23.82 1.70 14.08
C ASN A 129 23.40 1.55 12.60
N ALA A 130 22.13 1.83 12.26
CA ALA A 130 21.60 1.76 10.89
C ALA A 130 21.77 3.06 10.09
N SER A 131 22.67 3.93 10.56
CA SER A 131 22.93 5.25 10.00
C SER A 131 24.40 5.63 10.19
N GLN A 132 25.31 4.66 10.15
CA GLN A 132 26.76 4.89 10.21
C GLN A 132 27.32 5.24 8.84
N GLU A 133 26.83 4.60 7.78
CA GLU A 133 27.29 4.86 6.42
C GLU A 133 26.79 6.21 5.90
N ASP A 134 27.57 6.88 5.06
CA ASP A 134 27.16 8.16 4.46
C ASP A 134 26.05 7.98 3.41
N ARG A 135 25.95 6.78 2.84
CA ARG A 135 24.98 6.42 1.80
C ARG A 135 24.46 5.00 2.00
N ASP A 136 23.14 4.88 1.87
CA ASP A 136 22.46 3.61 1.62
C ASP A 136 22.25 3.44 0.11
N PHE A 137 21.32 2.56 -0.28
CA PHE A 137 21.02 2.29 -1.69
C PHE A 137 19.55 2.50 -2.04
N ILE A 138 19.29 2.88 -3.29
CA ILE A 138 18.05 2.58 -3.99
C ILE A 138 18.26 1.29 -4.77
N VAL A 139 17.34 0.34 -4.63
CA VAL A 139 17.26 -0.80 -5.53
C VAL A 139 16.51 -0.36 -6.78
N LEU A 140 17.21 -0.27 -7.90
CA LEU A 140 16.63 -0.04 -9.22
C LEU A 140 16.47 -1.38 -9.92
N PHE A 141 15.26 -1.75 -10.33
CA PHE A 141 15.02 -3.05 -10.94
C PHE A 141 14.10 -2.98 -12.16
N ASN A 142 14.37 -3.82 -13.16
CA ASN A 142 13.54 -4.01 -14.36
C ASN A 142 12.60 -5.18 -14.13
N TRP A 143 11.34 -4.91 -13.82
CA TRP A 143 10.39 -5.95 -13.46
C TRP A 143 9.98 -6.82 -14.65
N LYS A 144 10.07 -6.32 -15.90
CA LYS A 144 9.85 -7.13 -17.10
C LYS A 144 11.00 -8.12 -17.35
N GLU A 145 12.23 -7.73 -17.06
CA GLU A 145 13.38 -8.64 -17.13
C GLU A 145 13.25 -9.75 -16.07
N LEU A 146 12.86 -9.40 -14.84
CA LEU A 146 12.59 -10.38 -13.78
C LEU A 146 11.44 -11.33 -14.15
N GLU A 147 10.36 -10.82 -14.74
CA GLU A 147 9.26 -11.63 -15.26
C GLU A 147 9.77 -12.65 -16.30
N ASN A 148 10.62 -12.20 -17.24
CA ASN A 148 11.20 -13.08 -18.26
C ASN A 148 12.15 -14.12 -17.66
N MET A 149 12.95 -13.77 -16.65
CA MET A 149 13.77 -14.73 -15.91
C MET A 149 12.92 -15.84 -15.30
N VAL A 150 11.76 -15.50 -14.72
CA VAL A 150 10.83 -16.49 -14.17
C VAL A 150 10.24 -17.38 -15.26
N LYS A 151 9.88 -16.83 -16.42
CA LYS A 151 9.37 -17.59 -17.58
C LYS A 151 10.42 -18.56 -18.14
N GLU A 152 11.69 -18.18 -18.10
CA GLU A 152 12.83 -18.98 -18.55
C GLU A 152 13.30 -20.02 -17.51
N GLY A 153 12.68 -20.07 -16.33
CA GLY A 153 13.06 -21.01 -15.27
C GLY A 153 14.30 -20.59 -14.46
N LYS A 154 14.71 -19.31 -14.54
CA LYS A 154 15.84 -18.75 -13.78
C LYS A 154 15.40 -18.31 -12.38
N TYR A 155 14.99 -19.28 -11.57
CA TYR A 155 14.58 -19.09 -10.18
C TYR A 155 14.81 -20.36 -9.35
N ASP A 156 14.83 -20.23 -8.03
CA ASP A 156 14.80 -21.34 -7.08
C ASP A 156 13.39 -21.47 -6.48
N ASN A 157 12.98 -22.68 -6.09
CA ASN A 157 11.71 -22.88 -5.39
C ASN A 157 11.92 -22.81 -3.87
N VAL A 158 11.26 -21.86 -3.21
CA VAL A 158 11.35 -21.65 -1.77
C VAL A 158 9.94 -21.63 -1.18
N GLY A 159 9.57 -22.67 -0.43
CA GLY A 159 8.23 -22.77 0.17
C GLY A 159 7.09 -22.73 -0.85
N GLY A 160 7.31 -23.25 -2.07
CA GLY A 160 6.34 -23.19 -3.17
C GLY A 160 6.37 -21.91 -3.99
N GLN A 161 7.17 -20.90 -3.59
CA GLN A 161 7.32 -19.64 -4.32
C GLN A 161 8.49 -19.68 -5.30
N LYS A 162 8.33 -19.00 -6.44
CA LYS A 162 9.40 -18.80 -7.42
C LYS A 162 10.27 -17.62 -6.96
N MET A 163 11.48 -17.90 -6.50
CA MET A 163 12.35 -16.92 -5.87
C MET A 163 13.62 -16.69 -6.68
N ILE A 164 13.87 -15.43 -7.04
CA ILE A 164 15.10 -14.98 -7.69
C ILE A 164 16.11 -14.62 -6.61
N PHE A 165 17.29 -15.23 -6.67
CA PHE A 165 18.46 -14.87 -5.88
C PHE A 165 19.43 -14.10 -6.78
N PRO A 166 19.65 -12.79 -6.59
CA PRO A 166 20.50 -11.97 -7.46
C PRO A 166 21.95 -12.48 -7.58
N GLU A 167 22.45 -13.17 -6.55
CA GLU A 167 23.77 -13.81 -6.56
C GLU A 167 23.86 -15.03 -7.48
N LYS A 168 22.74 -15.69 -7.79
CA LYS A 168 22.65 -16.87 -8.67
C LYS A 168 22.15 -16.53 -10.07
N HIS A 169 21.08 -15.73 -10.14
CA HIS A 169 20.39 -15.38 -11.38
C HIS A 169 20.63 -13.89 -11.65
N LYS A 170 21.73 -13.60 -12.37
CA LYS A 170 22.17 -12.24 -12.68
C LYS A 170 21.25 -11.58 -13.72
N GLY A 171 20.94 -10.30 -13.53
CA GLY A 171 20.14 -9.48 -14.45
C GLY A 171 19.10 -8.63 -13.71
N GLY A 172 18.65 -7.56 -14.36
CA GLY A 172 17.46 -6.80 -13.96
C GLY A 172 17.46 -6.08 -12.61
N ILE A 173 18.54 -6.07 -11.82
CA ILE A 173 18.60 -5.42 -10.50
C ILE A 173 19.94 -4.72 -10.33
N TYR A 174 19.91 -3.47 -9.86
CA TYR A 174 21.06 -2.59 -9.67
C TYR A 174 20.91 -1.77 -8.39
N LEU A 175 22.04 -1.37 -7.80
CA LEU A 175 22.07 -0.50 -6.62
C LEU A 175 22.51 0.91 -7.01
N VAL A 176 21.78 1.92 -6.56
CA VAL A 176 22.11 3.34 -6.75
C VAL A 176 22.44 3.96 -5.39
N PRO A 177 23.68 4.41 -5.13
CA PRO A 177 24.04 5.03 -3.86
C PRO A 177 23.26 6.32 -3.57
N VAL A 178 22.77 6.50 -2.34
CA VAL A 178 21.94 7.66 -1.95
C VAL A 178 22.14 8.03 -0.48
N ALA A 179 22.20 9.33 -0.18
CA ALA A 179 22.34 9.85 1.18
C ALA A 179 20.96 10.22 1.78
N LYS A 180 20.69 10.04 3.07
CA LYS A 180 21.26 9.07 4.01
C LYS A 180 20.09 8.45 4.77
N SER A 181 20.00 7.13 4.78
CA SER A 181 18.81 6.41 5.25
C SER A 181 17.53 6.98 4.62
N PRO A 182 17.51 7.10 3.28
CA PRO A 182 16.43 7.74 2.53
C PRO A 182 15.08 7.09 2.87
N HIS A 183 14.03 7.90 2.79
CA HIS A 183 12.67 7.44 3.07
C HIS A 183 11.85 7.32 1.78
N GLY A 184 11.20 8.39 1.34
CA GLY A 184 10.43 8.39 0.10
C GLY A 184 11.31 8.31 -1.15
N VAL A 185 10.79 7.62 -2.17
CA VAL A 185 11.29 7.65 -3.54
C VAL A 185 10.11 7.77 -4.48
N ASP A 186 10.07 8.87 -5.24
CA ASP A 186 8.89 9.24 -6.02
C ASP A 186 9.27 9.47 -7.48
N VAL A 187 8.58 8.79 -8.41
CA VAL A 187 8.82 8.89 -9.86
C VAL A 187 8.01 10.04 -10.44
N THR A 188 8.70 10.96 -11.10
CA THR A 188 8.10 12.10 -11.80
C THR A 188 7.03 11.68 -12.83
N PRO A 189 5.95 12.46 -13.03
CA PRO A 189 4.86 12.11 -13.96
C PRO A 189 5.26 11.93 -15.43
N ASP A 190 6.39 12.51 -15.84
CA ASP A 190 6.95 12.32 -17.18
C ASP A 190 7.83 11.06 -17.30
N GLY A 191 8.10 10.40 -16.17
CA GLY A 191 8.85 9.16 -16.09
C GLY A 191 10.35 9.31 -16.25
N LYS A 192 10.89 10.54 -16.33
CA LYS A 192 12.32 10.76 -16.59
C LYS A 192 13.17 10.61 -15.34
N TYR A 193 12.64 11.00 -14.19
CA TYR A 193 13.37 11.04 -12.94
C TYR A 193 12.68 10.27 -11.82
N PHE A 194 13.48 9.78 -10.88
CA PHE A 194 13.05 9.36 -9.55
C PHE A 194 13.77 10.19 -8.51
N ILE A 195 13.02 10.68 -7.52
CA ILE A 195 13.50 11.63 -6.52
C ILE A 195 13.57 10.91 -5.19
N ALA A 196 14.76 10.86 -4.59
CA ALA A 196 14.96 10.27 -3.28
C ALA A 196 15.02 11.35 -2.19
N SER A 197 14.20 11.19 -1.17
CA SER A 197 14.16 12.06 0.00
C SER A 197 15.14 11.59 1.05
N GLY A 198 16.17 12.38 1.31
CA GLY A 198 17.35 11.98 2.07
C GLY A 198 17.17 11.80 3.58
N LYS A 199 15.97 12.04 4.15
CA LYS A 199 15.62 11.93 5.58
C LYS A 199 16.63 12.56 6.54
N LEU A 200 17.71 11.85 6.86
CA LEU A 200 18.79 12.31 7.74
C LEU A 200 19.71 13.31 7.03
N ALA A 201 19.83 13.21 5.70
CA ALA A 201 20.42 14.24 4.87
C ALA A 201 19.35 15.28 4.51
N PRO A 202 19.62 16.59 4.65
CA PRO A 202 18.74 17.67 4.18
C PRO A 202 18.84 17.82 2.65
N LEU A 203 18.65 16.71 1.94
CA LEU A 203 18.94 16.57 0.52
C LEU A 203 17.80 15.85 -0.19
N LEU A 204 17.41 16.39 -1.34
CA LEU A 204 16.60 15.72 -2.34
C LEU A 204 17.53 15.35 -3.48
N THR A 205 17.67 14.06 -3.78
CA THR A 205 18.52 13.62 -4.89
C THR A 205 17.64 13.24 -6.07
N VAL A 206 17.80 13.93 -7.19
CA VAL A 206 17.13 13.60 -8.44
C VAL A 206 18.04 12.69 -9.24
N PHE A 207 17.54 11.51 -9.58
CA PHE A 207 18.22 10.55 -10.45
C PHE A 207 17.51 10.47 -11.79
N SER A 208 18.27 10.27 -12.87
CA SER A 208 17.71 10.12 -14.22
C SER A 208 17.66 8.65 -14.62
N PHE A 209 16.49 8.18 -15.05
CA PHE A 209 16.33 6.84 -15.62
C PHE A 209 17.16 6.68 -16.90
N GLU A 210 17.19 7.69 -17.77
CA GLU A 210 17.98 7.64 -18.99
C GLU A 210 19.47 7.48 -18.69
N LYS A 211 19.99 8.24 -17.73
CA LYS A 211 21.37 8.11 -17.25
C LYS A 211 21.62 6.73 -16.65
N ALA A 212 20.69 6.21 -15.84
CA ALA A 212 20.79 4.87 -15.29
C ALA A 212 20.86 3.79 -16.39
N PHE A 213 20.03 3.89 -17.43
CA PHE A 213 20.05 2.95 -18.56
C PHE A 213 21.39 3.00 -19.30
N GLN A 214 21.92 4.20 -19.55
CA GLN A 214 23.24 4.37 -20.18
C GLN A 214 24.37 3.81 -19.30
N ALA A 215 24.31 4.05 -17.98
CA ALA A 215 25.30 3.53 -17.04
C ALA A 215 25.27 1.99 -16.99
N ILE A 216 24.08 1.39 -17.05
CA ILE A 216 23.89 -0.07 -17.12
C ILE A 216 24.47 -0.63 -18.42
N GLU A 217 24.13 -0.03 -19.57
CA GLU A 217 24.62 -0.46 -20.88
C GLU A 217 26.15 -0.39 -20.98
N LYS A 218 26.74 0.69 -20.49
CA LYS A 218 28.19 0.91 -20.46
C LYS A 218 28.92 0.18 -19.33
N LYS A 219 28.17 -0.47 -18.43
CA LYS A 219 28.69 -1.15 -17.23
C LYS A 219 29.52 -0.23 -16.33
N GLU A 220 29.04 1.00 -16.14
CA GLU A 220 29.64 2.01 -15.26
C GLU A 220 29.36 1.67 -13.79
N PHE A 221 29.99 0.60 -13.31
CA PHE A 221 29.80 0.08 -11.96
C PHE A 221 30.94 0.50 -11.03
N ALA A 222 30.60 0.80 -9.78
CA ALA A 222 31.53 1.09 -8.69
C ALA A 222 31.90 -0.15 -7.86
N GLY A 223 31.21 -1.27 -8.10
CA GLY A 223 31.41 -2.53 -7.37
C GLY A 223 30.19 -3.44 -7.50
N GLU A 224 30.12 -4.43 -6.62
CA GLU A 224 28.98 -5.33 -6.47
C GLU A 224 28.73 -5.55 -4.97
N ARG A 225 27.45 -5.67 -4.57
CA ARG A 225 27.07 -6.09 -3.22
C ARG A 225 25.99 -7.16 -3.30
N ASN A 226 26.21 -8.28 -2.62
CA ASN A 226 25.30 -9.44 -2.60
C ASN A 226 24.86 -9.91 -4.00
N GLY A 227 25.77 -9.87 -4.98
CA GLY A 227 25.44 -10.26 -6.34
C GLY A 227 24.82 -9.17 -7.21
N ILE A 228 24.60 -7.95 -6.68
CA ILE A 228 23.93 -6.84 -7.36
C ILE A 228 24.96 -5.76 -7.73
N PRO A 229 25.10 -5.37 -9.00
CA PRO A 229 26.01 -4.30 -9.41
C PRO A 229 25.63 -2.94 -8.81
N ILE A 230 26.62 -2.19 -8.36
CA ILE A 230 26.46 -0.83 -7.84
C ILE A 230 26.77 0.16 -8.97
N LEU A 231 25.80 0.97 -9.38
CA LEU A 231 26.01 2.03 -10.35
C LEU A 231 26.88 3.14 -9.76
N LYS A 232 27.80 3.69 -10.56
CA LYS A 232 28.54 4.90 -10.17
C LYS A 232 27.57 6.05 -9.95
N TYR A 233 27.70 6.72 -8.81
CA TYR A 233 26.76 7.76 -8.38
C TYR A 233 26.67 8.91 -9.40
N GLU A 234 27.81 9.41 -9.83
CA GLU A 234 27.96 10.49 -10.80
C GLU A 234 27.39 10.14 -12.19
N SER A 235 27.29 8.85 -12.52
CA SER A 235 26.74 8.39 -13.79
C SER A 235 25.22 8.41 -13.81
N VAL A 236 24.55 8.43 -12.65
CA VAL A 236 23.07 8.33 -12.55
C VAL A 236 22.43 9.53 -11.89
N MET A 237 23.16 10.23 -11.02
CA MET A 237 22.70 11.45 -10.39
C MET A 237 22.50 12.54 -11.44
N GLU A 238 21.32 13.14 -11.42
CA GLU A 238 20.98 14.27 -12.27
C GLU A 238 21.31 15.58 -11.56
N ARG A 239 20.88 15.71 -10.31
CA ARG A 239 21.22 16.83 -9.41
C ARG A 239 20.90 16.48 -7.97
N GLU A 240 21.50 17.26 -7.08
CA GLU A 240 21.18 17.31 -5.66
C GLU A 240 20.54 18.67 -5.35
N VAL A 241 19.45 18.66 -4.58
CA VAL A 241 18.73 19.86 -4.18
C VAL A 241 18.71 19.93 -2.66
N ASN A 242 19.23 21.02 -2.10
CA ASN A 242 19.25 21.28 -0.66
C ASN A 242 18.49 22.61 -0.41
N PRO A 243 17.16 22.54 -0.17
CA PRO A 243 16.40 23.74 0.13
C PRO A 243 16.89 24.37 1.45
N GLU A 244 17.36 25.62 1.39
CA GLU A 244 17.94 26.32 2.55
C GLU A 244 17.00 26.28 3.76
N ASN A 245 17.51 25.90 4.94
CA ASN A 245 16.75 25.79 6.19
C ASN A 245 15.55 24.81 6.18
N ALA A 246 15.40 23.96 5.15
CA ALA A 246 14.46 22.84 5.17
C ALA A 246 15.13 21.60 5.77
N LEU A 247 14.46 20.91 6.70
CA LEU A 247 15.06 19.78 7.40
C LEU A 247 14.13 18.57 7.43
N GLY A 248 14.70 17.38 7.22
CA GLY A 248 14.00 16.11 7.28
C GLY A 248 13.11 15.83 6.07
N PRO A 249 13.61 15.86 4.83
CA PRO A 249 12.81 15.53 3.65
C PRO A 249 12.31 14.09 3.71
N LEU A 250 11.00 13.87 3.56
CA LEU A 250 10.41 12.53 3.61
C LEU A 250 9.77 12.07 2.29
N HIS A 251 8.82 12.81 1.71
CA HIS A 251 8.08 12.38 0.52
C HIS A 251 7.84 13.52 -0.45
N THR A 252 7.81 13.20 -1.74
CA THR A 252 7.57 14.16 -2.82
C THR A 252 6.27 13.84 -3.58
N GLN A 253 5.50 14.86 -3.93
CA GLN A 253 4.30 14.77 -4.76
C GLN A 253 4.38 15.78 -5.91
N PHE A 254 3.50 15.65 -6.91
CA PHE A 254 3.58 16.43 -8.16
C PHE A 254 2.26 17.11 -8.53
N ASP A 255 2.33 18.28 -9.17
CA ASP A 255 1.18 18.99 -9.76
C ASP A 255 1.08 18.82 -11.28
N ASP A 256 0.03 19.41 -11.85
CA ASP A 256 -0.29 19.43 -13.29
C ASP A 256 0.68 20.30 -14.11
N LYS A 257 1.60 21.00 -13.46
CA LYS A 257 2.60 21.91 -14.06
C LYS A 257 4.01 21.35 -13.97
N GLY A 258 4.18 20.12 -13.46
CA GLY A 258 5.46 19.45 -13.32
C GLY A 258 6.28 19.92 -12.12
N MET A 259 5.69 20.63 -11.16
CA MET A 259 6.36 21.04 -9.92
C MET A 259 6.32 19.93 -8.89
N ALA A 260 7.34 19.88 -8.05
CA ALA A 260 7.49 18.93 -6.97
C ALA A 260 7.18 19.59 -5.61
N TYR A 261 6.57 18.82 -4.71
CA TYR A 261 6.13 19.24 -3.38
C TYR A 261 6.67 18.25 -2.37
N THR A 262 7.68 18.64 -1.58
CA THR A 262 8.32 17.74 -0.64
C THR A 262 8.01 18.11 0.80
N THR A 263 7.61 17.12 1.60
CA THR A 263 7.40 17.26 3.03
C THR A 263 8.71 17.32 3.79
N MET A 264 8.81 18.26 4.73
CA MET A 264 9.97 18.47 5.59
C MET A 264 9.55 18.24 7.05
N PHE A 265 9.88 17.06 7.57
CA PHE A 265 9.40 16.58 8.87
C PHE A 265 9.90 17.43 10.05
N ILE A 266 11.17 17.85 10.01
CA ILE A 266 11.81 18.56 11.13
C ILE A 266 11.46 20.05 11.08
N SER A 267 11.55 20.69 9.91
CA SER A 267 11.16 22.10 9.77
C SER A 267 9.64 22.32 9.71
N SER A 268 8.86 21.24 9.61
CA SER A 268 7.39 21.26 9.65
C SER A 268 6.77 22.13 8.57
N GLU A 269 7.14 21.87 7.31
CA GLU A 269 6.68 22.60 6.14
C GLU A 269 6.56 21.69 4.92
N VAL A 270 5.86 22.16 3.90
CA VAL A 270 5.94 21.61 2.53
C VAL A 270 6.69 22.60 1.67
N VAL A 271 7.66 22.11 0.90
CA VAL A 271 8.49 22.89 -0.03
C VAL A 271 8.07 22.60 -1.46
N LYS A 272 7.71 23.65 -2.22
CA LYS A 272 7.47 23.59 -3.66
C LYS A 272 8.75 23.93 -4.41
N TRP A 273 9.13 23.13 -5.38
CA TRP A 273 10.35 23.30 -6.16
C TRP A 273 10.21 22.74 -7.58
N ASN A 274 11.08 23.17 -8.48
CA ASN A 274 11.12 22.71 -9.86
C ASN A 274 12.09 21.52 -10.01
N PRO A 275 11.62 20.30 -10.36
CA PRO A 275 12.48 19.13 -10.50
C PRO A 275 13.49 19.24 -11.66
N GLU A 276 13.20 20.04 -12.69
CA GLU A 276 14.09 20.25 -13.84
C GLU A 276 15.21 21.27 -13.60
N THR A 277 15.13 22.09 -12.54
CA THR A 277 16.17 23.09 -12.22
C THR A 277 16.73 22.93 -10.82
N GLY A 278 15.98 22.34 -9.90
CA GLY A 278 16.27 22.30 -8.47
C GLY A 278 15.89 23.59 -7.73
N GLU A 279 15.26 24.54 -8.41
CA GLU A 279 14.89 25.84 -7.82
C GLU A 279 13.73 25.69 -6.82
N VAL A 280 13.90 26.24 -5.62
CA VAL A 280 12.84 26.34 -4.62
C VAL A 280 11.95 27.54 -4.93
N LEU A 281 10.66 27.30 -5.12
CA LEU A 281 9.70 28.31 -5.59
C LEU A 281 8.81 28.84 -4.47
N ASP A 282 8.43 27.97 -3.53
CA ASP A 282 7.57 28.36 -2.42
C ASP A 282 7.67 27.40 -1.22
N ARG A 283 7.17 27.85 -0.07
CA ARG A 283 7.15 27.08 1.18
C ARG A 283 5.88 27.40 1.96
N VAL A 284 5.29 26.38 2.58
CA VAL A 284 4.13 26.54 3.45
C VAL A 284 4.34 25.81 4.76
N PRO A 285 4.31 26.50 5.92
CA PRO A 285 4.35 25.84 7.22
C PRO A 285 3.11 24.96 7.43
N VAL A 286 3.31 23.77 8.00
CA VAL A 286 2.24 22.82 8.34
C VAL A 286 2.35 22.41 9.81
N GLN A 287 1.24 21.94 10.40
CA GLN A 287 1.13 21.67 11.82
C GLN A 287 0.74 20.21 12.10
N TYR A 288 1.65 19.37 12.57
CA TYR A 288 3.12 19.49 12.55
C TYR A 288 3.78 18.18 12.13
N SER A 289 5.02 18.27 11.64
CA SER A 289 5.83 17.11 11.27
C SER A 289 5.16 16.27 10.19
N PRO A 290 5.08 16.80 8.95
CA PRO A 290 4.47 16.10 7.83
C PRO A 290 5.23 14.80 7.52
N GLY A 291 4.49 13.70 7.46
CA GLY A 291 4.95 12.44 6.88
C GLY A 291 4.81 12.51 5.36
N HIS A 292 3.88 11.74 4.80
CA HIS A 292 3.53 11.83 3.38
C HIS A 292 2.75 13.12 3.05
N ALA A 293 2.64 13.40 1.75
CA ALA A 293 1.64 14.29 1.18
C ALA A 293 0.87 13.55 0.08
N VAL A 294 -0.29 14.10 -0.31
CA VAL A 294 -1.14 13.56 -1.38
C VAL A 294 -1.55 14.71 -2.30
N ALA A 295 -1.02 14.76 -3.52
CA ALA A 295 -1.54 15.65 -4.55
C ALA A 295 -2.69 14.97 -5.30
N ALA A 296 -3.63 15.76 -5.84
CA ALA A 296 -4.69 15.22 -6.70
C ALA A 296 -4.08 14.49 -7.91
N GLU A 297 -4.27 13.17 -7.95
CA GLU A 297 -3.73 12.27 -8.97
C GLU A 297 -2.19 12.37 -9.14
N GLY A 298 -1.48 12.80 -8.09
CA GLY A 298 -0.06 13.13 -8.09
C GLY A 298 0.88 11.99 -8.47
N ASP A 299 0.50 10.75 -8.13
CA ASP A 299 1.31 9.56 -8.44
C ASP A 299 1.12 9.05 -9.87
N THR A 300 0.26 9.70 -10.67
CA THR A 300 -0.04 9.30 -12.05
C THR A 300 0.83 10.02 -13.09
N VAL A 301 0.67 9.66 -14.36
CA VAL A 301 1.27 10.37 -15.50
C VAL A 301 0.61 11.70 -15.84
N SER A 302 -0.49 12.04 -15.14
CA SER A 302 -1.32 13.22 -15.37
C SER A 302 -1.91 13.73 -14.04
N PRO A 303 -1.09 14.29 -13.14
CA PRO A 303 -1.60 14.95 -11.95
C PRO A 303 -2.64 16.01 -12.30
N ASP A 304 -3.63 16.19 -11.44
CA ASP A 304 -4.69 17.20 -11.63
C ASP A 304 -4.34 18.54 -10.98
N GLY A 305 -3.37 18.55 -10.07
CA GLY A 305 -2.94 19.74 -9.34
C GLY A 305 -4.03 20.27 -8.41
N LYS A 306 -4.11 21.61 -8.28
CA LYS A 306 -5.07 22.37 -7.46
C LYS A 306 -5.01 22.16 -5.95
N TYR A 307 -4.97 20.94 -5.46
CA TYR A 307 -4.95 20.61 -4.03
C TYR A 307 -3.85 19.60 -3.68
N LEU A 308 -3.29 19.78 -2.49
CA LEU A 308 -2.40 18.85 -1.81
C LEU A 308 -2.88 18.66 -0.37
N VAL A 309 -2.86 17.43 0.14
CA VAL A 309 -3.05 17.15 1.58
C VAL A 309 -1.71 16.82 2.20
N SER A 310 -1.35 17.52 3.26
CA SER A 310 -0.19 17.19 4.11
C SER A 310 -0.63 16.29 5.26
N LEU A 311 0.02 15.12 5.41
CA LEU A 311 -0.34 14.11 6.41
C LEU A 311 0.57 14.28 7.64
N ASN A 312 0.17 15.15 8.57
CA ASN A 312 1.02 15.56 9.68
C ASN A 312 0.87 14.64 10.89
N LYS A 313 2.01 14.23 11.47
CA LYS A 313 2.07 13.20 12.52
C LYS A 313 1.79 13.72 13.92
N LEU A 314 1.83 15.04 14.12
CA LEU A 314 1.63 15.65 15.44
C LEU A 314 0.60 16.76 15.37
N ALA A 315 -0.52 16.64 16.08
CA ALA A 315 -1.50 17.72 16.19
C ALA A 315 -1.11 18.80 17.21
N LYS A 316 -0.52 18.42 18.34
CA LYS A 316 -0.18 19.31 19.47
C LYS A 316 -1.36 20.22 19.86
N ASP A 317 -1.19 21.53 19.72
CA ASP A 317 -2.12 22.58 20.10
C ASP A 317 -3.08 22.99 18.98
N SER A 318 -3.12 22.24 17.86
CA SER A 318 -3.98 22.55 16.71
C SER A 318 -5.47 22.34 16.98
N TYR A 319 -5.83 21.52 17.98
CA TYR A 319 -7.21 21.12 18.29
C TYR A 319 -7.48 21.17 19.80
N LEU A 320 -8.76 21.02 20.18
CA LEU A 320 -9.14 20.82 21.58
C LEU A 320 -8.48 19.54 22.11
N SER A 321 -7.95 19.61 23.34
CA SER A 321 -7.34 18.44 23.97
C SER A 321 -8.38 17.35 24.25
N VAL A 322 -8.03 16.12 23.88
CA VAL A 322 -8.82 14.90 24.12
C VAL A 322 -8.10 13.93 25.09
N GLY A 323 -7.10 14.44 25.82
CA GLY A 323 -6.26 13.64 26.72
C GLY A 323 -4.91 13.26 26.09
N PRO A 324 -4.24 12.19 26.59
CA PRO A 324 -2.90 11.84 26.16
C PRO A 324 -2.78 11.40 24.69
N SER A 325 -3.79 10.70 24.17
CA SER A 325 -3.85 10.25 22.77
C SER A 325 -4.40 11.39 21.91
N HIS A 326 -3.52 12.04 21.16
CA HIS A 326 -3.92 13.08 20.20
C HIS A 326 -4.21 12.42 18.84
N PRO A 327 -5.16 12.95 18.06
CA PRO A 327 -5.27 12.58 16.65
C PRO A 327 -4.10 13.15 15.86
N GLU A 328 -3.89 12.65 14.65
CA GLU A 328 -3.05 13.28 13.64
C GLU A 328 -3.73 14.53 13.07
N SER A 329 -2.99 15.27 12.24
CA SER A 329 -3.48 16.51 11.63
C SER A 329 -3.33 16.47 10.11
N MET A 330 -4.46 16.38 9.40
CA MET A 330 -4.47 16.43 7.94
C MET A 330 -4.77 17.84 7.49
N GLN A 331 -3.89 18.43 6.68
CA GLN A 331 -4.03 19.81 6.22
C GLN A 331 -4.20 19.88 4.71
N LEU A 332 -5.32 20.45 4.26
CA LEU A 332 -5.59 20.73 2.86
C LEU A 332 -4.92 22.05 2.47
N ILE A 333 -4.11 21.99 1.42
CA ILE A 333 -3.33 23.09 0.86
C ILE A 333 -3.83 23.36 -0.55
N ASP A 334 -4.24 24.60 -0.82
CA ASP A 334 -4.46 25.10 -2.18
C ASP A 334 -3.10 25.37 -2.84
N ILE A 335 -2.86 24.70 -3.96
CA ILE A 335 -1.64 24.81 -4.77
C ILE A 335 -1.93 25.40 -6.17
N SER A 336 -3.16 25.88 -6.41
CA SER A 336 -3.58 26.41 -7.72
C SER A 336 -2.95 27.76 -8.07
N GLY A 337 -2.69 28.59 -7.06
CA GLY A 337 -2.11 29.92 -7.17
C GLY A 337 -0.59 29.95 -7.26
N GLU A 338 -0.02 31.15 -7.21
CA GLU A 338 1.43 31.37 -7.15
C GLU A 338 2.03 30.88 -5.82
N LYS A 339 1.30 31.09 -4.72
CA LYS A 339 1.67 30.72 -3.36
C LYS A 339 0.75 29.64 -2.81
N MET A 340 1.36 28.66 -2.13
CA MET A 340 0.65 27.62 -1.41
C MET A 340 -0.08 28.20 -0.20
N LYS A 341 -1.28 27.71 0.09
CA LYS A 341 -2.07 28.17 1.24
C LYS A 341 -2.77 27.01 1.93
N VAL A 342 -2.51 26.82 3.22
CA VAL A 342 -3.35 25.95 4.06
C VAL A 342 -4.75 26.56 4.14
N ILE A 343 -5.77 25.82 3.71
CA ILE A 343 -7.17 26.27 3.69
C ILE A 343 -8.07 25.49 4.65
N GLN A 344 -7.64 24.31 5.09
CA GLN A 344 -8.36 23.50 6.08
C GLN A 344 -7.38 22.63 6.87
N SER A 345 -7.71 22.40 8.14
CA SER A 345 -7.04 21.45 9.03
C SER A 345 -8.11 20.53 9.61
N SER A 346 -7.84 19.23 9.70
CA SER A 346 -8.79 18.26 10.24
C SER A 346 -8.10 17.19 11.09
N PRO A 347 -8.61 16.87 12.29
CA PRO A 347 -8.10 15.77 13.09
C PRO A 347 -8.50 14.44 12.43
N VAL A 348 -7.58 13.47 12.41
CA VAL A 348 -7.82 12.12 11.85
C VAL A 348 -7.13 11.07 12.73
N ASP A 349 -7.81 9.95 12.99
CA ASP A 349 -7.30 8.79 13.75
C ASP A 349 -7.16 7.54 12.86
N PRO A 350 -6.34 6.54 13.24
CA PRO A 350 -5.39 6.57 14.36
C PRO A 350 -3.95 6.97 13.97
N GLU A 351 -3.57 6.86 12.69
CA GLU A 351 -2.37 7.48 12.06
C GLU A 351 -2.36 7.15 10.55
N PRO A 352 -3.07 7.90 9.68
CA PRO A 352 -2.95 7.67 8.24
C PRO A 352 -1.51 7.87 7.76
N HIS A 353 -0.93 6.85 7.15
CA HIS A 353 0.42 6.91 6.57
C HIS A 353 0.41 7.41 5.14
N TYR A 354 -0.50 6.89 4.32
CA TYR A 354 -0.57 7.15 2.89
C TYR A 354 -2.02 7.38 2.46
N GLY A 355 -2.21 8.09 1.34
CA GLY A 355 -3.54 8.37 0.79
C GLY A 355 -3.48 8.54 -0.71
N GLN A 356 -4.65 8.57 -1.34
CA GLN A 356 -4.82 8.81 -2.76
C GLN A 356 -5.99 9.77 -2.96
N MET A 357 -5.85 10.70 -3.90
CA MET A 357 -6.89 11.64 -4.29
C MET A 357 -7.17 11.48 -5.78
N ILE A 358 -8.43 11.20 -6.11
CA ILE A 358 -8.90 10.92 -7.47
C ILE A 358 -10.16 11.73 -7.74
N LYS A 359 -10.36 12.15 -9.00
CA LYS A 359 -11.62 12.79 -9.39
C LYS A 359 -12.81 11.85 -9.22
N ALA A 360 -13.89 12.39 -8.67
CA ALA A 360 -15.13 11.65 -8.44
C ALA A 360 -15.73 11.05 -9.73
N ASP A 361 -15.57 11.72 -10.87
CA ASP A 361 -16.13 11.25 -12.14
C ASP A 361 -15.47 9.98 -12.71
N LYS A 362 -14.27 9.62 -12.21
CA LYS A 362 -13.55 8.37 -12.57
C LYS A 362 -14.03 7.16 -11.77
N ILE A 363 -14.70 7.37 -10.64
CA ILE A 363 -15.28 6.28 -9.85
C ILE A 363 -16.73 6.11 -10.27
N LYS A 364 -17.12 4.86 -10.55
CA LYS A 364 -18.51 4.48 -10.85
C LYS A 364 -18.97 3.47 -9.81
N THR A 365 -19.74 3.96 -8.84
CA THR A 365 -20.32 3.15 -7.77
C THR A 365 -21.59 2.46 -8.22
N VAL A 366 -22.04 1.50 -7.40
CA VAL A 366 -23.41 1.00 -7.42
C VAL A 366 -24.08 1.36 -6.10
N GLU A 367 -25.33 1.83 -6.19
CA GLU A 367 -26.13 2.24 -5.03
C GLU A 367 -26.88 1.04 -4.40
N VAL A 368 -27.16 0.03 -5.21
CA VAL A 368 -27.88 -1.20 -4.82
C VAL A 368 -27.21 -2.40 -5.51
N TYR A 369 -27.04 -3.50 -4.79
CA TYR A 369 -26.53 -4.73 -5.40
C TYR A 369 -27.56 -5.29 -6.40
N PRO A 370 -27.14 -5.67 -7.61
CA PRO A 370 -28.05 -6.30 -8.55
C PRO A 370 -28.53 -7.65 -7.98
N LYS A 371 -29.78 -8.00 -8.29
CA LYS A 371 -30.32 -9.32 -7.98
C LYS A 371 -29.48 -10.39 -8.68
N ASP A 372 -28.83 -11.27 -7.91
CA ASP A 372 -28.07 -12.39 -8.42
C ASP A 372 -28.88 -13.68 -8.30
N GLU A 373 -29.66 -14.01 -9.34
CA GLU A 373 -30.49 -15.23 -9.34
C GLU A 373 -29.69 -16.53 -9.29
N ASN A 374 -28.37 -16.47 -9.53
CA ASN A 374 -27.49 -17.65 -9.44
C ASN A 374 -26.83 -17.80 -8.07
N HIS A 375 -27.02 -16.84 -7.15
CA HIS A 375 -26.43 -16.90 -5.82
C HIS A 375 -27.02 -18.09 -5.04
N PRO A 376 -26.21 -19.10 -4.66
CA PRO A 376 -26.71 -20.39 -4.17
C PRO A 376 -27.48 -20.31 -2.86
N ASN A 377 -27.22 -19.25 -2.07
CA ASN A 377 -27.84 -19.05 -0.77
C ASN A 377 -28.85 -17.88 -0.75
N ALA A 378 -29.10 -17.23 -1.90
CA ALA A 378 -30.02 -16.10 -1.94
C ALA A 378 -31.47 -16.56 -1.91
N VAL A 379 -32.33 -15.75 -1.29
CA VAL A 379 -33.78 -15.93 -1.26
C VAL A 379 -34.41 -14.61 -1.69
N TYR A 380 -34.96 -14.56 -2.90
CA TYR A 380 -35.60 -13.34 -3.42
C TYR A 380 -37.12 -13.34 -3.32
N ASN A 381 -37.72 -14.47 -2.92
CA ASN A 381 -39.15 -14.60 -2.69
C ASN A 381 -39.38 -14.98 -1.24
N GLN A 382 -40.21 -14.20 -0.56
CA GLN A 382 -40.56 -14.42 0.84
C GLN A 382 -41.02 -15.84 1.15
N LYS A 383 -41.70 -16.52 0.22
CA LYS A 383 -42.22 -17.88 0.45
C LYS A 383 -41.12 -18.95 0.47
N ASP A 384 -39.94 -18.64 -0.08
CA ASP A 384 -38.83 -19.59 -0.20
C ASP A 384 -37.87 -19.55 1.00
N ALA A 385 -38.10 -18.59 1.93
CA ALA A 385 -37.38 -18.50 3.18
C ALA A 385 -37.65 -19.74 4.04
N ARG A 386 -36.59 -20.38 4.53
CA ARG A 386 -36.64 -21.71 5.16
C ARG A 386 -35.46 -21.98 6.08
N ILE A 387 -35.68 -22.87 7.05
CA ILE A 387 -34.63 -23.45 7.89
C ILE A 387 -34.44 -24.92 7.49
N VAL A 388 -33.19 -25.32 7.24
CA VAL A 388 -32.81 -26.68 6.84
C VAL A 388 -31.86 -27.26 7.89
N ARG A 389 -32.28 -28.35 8.55
CA ARG A 389 -31.46 -29.08 9.52
C ARG A 389 -30.83 -30.32 8.88
N LYS A 390 -29.53 -30.49 9.05
CA LYS A 390 -28.73 -31.67 8.64
C LYS A 390 -27.89 -32.14 9.82
N GLY A 391 -28.43 -33.06 10.63
CA GLY A 391 -27.78 -33.42 11.89
C GLY A 391 -27.73 -32.22 12.85
N ASN A 392 -26.52 -31.84 13.27
CA ASN A 392 -26.25 -30.67 14.11
C ASN A 392 -25.97 -29.38 13.31
N GLU A 393 -25.99 -29.42 11.97
CA GLU A 393 -25.90 -28.22 11.14
C GLU A 393 -27.30 -27.66 10.83
N VAL A 394 -27.49 -26.37 11.07
CA VAL A 394 -28.75 -25.65 10.81
C VAL A 394 -28.48 -24.50 9.85
N HIS A 395 -28.98 -24.61 8.62
CA HIS A 395 -28.88 -23.56 7.62
C HIS A 395 -30.18 -22.77 7.55
N VAL A 396 -30.09 -21.47 7.81
CA VAL A 396 -31.20 -20.53 7.68
C VAL A 396 -31.03 -19.79 6.36
N TYR A 397 -32.01 -19.92 5.48
CA TYR A 397 -32.11 -19.13 4.23
C TYR A 397 -33.21 -18.10 4.45
N GLY A 398 -32.82 -16.94 4.99
CA GLY A 398 -33.74 -15.90 5.41
C GLY A 398 -33.73 -14.68 4.51
N ILE A 399 -34.70 -13.79 4.75
CA ILE A 399 -34.79 -12.49 4.12
C ILE A 399 -34.89 -11.36 5.16
N ALA A 400 -34.30 -10.23 4.79
CA ALA A 400 -34.45 -8.95 5.46
C ALA A 400 -35.24 -8.00 4.56
N MET A 401 -36.22 -7.35 5.14
CA MET A 401 -36.94 -6.22 4.53
C MET A 401 -37.20 -5.19 5.62
N ARG A 402 -37.51 -3.97 5.24
CA ARG A 402 -37.81 -2.90 6.20
C ARG A 402 -38.71 -3.38 7.36
N SER A 403 -38.17 -3.27 8.58
CA SER A 403 -38.83 -3.61 9.85
C SER A 403 -39.16 -5.09 10.08
N LYS A 404 -38.62 -6.03 9.29
CA LYS A 404 -38.95 -7.46 9.45
C LYS A 404 -37.89 -8.42 8.91
N PHE A 405 -37.64 -9.50 9.66
CA PHE A 405 -36.98 -10.70 9.16
C PHE A 405 -37.98 -11.84 8.93
N ILE A 406 -37.67 -12.70 7.97
CA ILE A 406 -38.38 -13.96 7.74
C ILE A 406 -37.32 -15.05 7.52
N PHE A 407 -37.26 -15.99 8.44
CA PHE A 407 -36.33 -17.11 8.46
C PHE A 407 -37.00 -18.42 8.02
N ASP A 408 -38.29 -18.61 8.29
CA ASP A 408 -39.09 -19.72 7.77
C ASP A 408 -40.52 -19.24 7.44
N ALA A 409 -40.84 -19.15 6.15
CA ALA A 409 -42.12 -18.63 5.69
C ALA A 409 -43.32 -19.53 6.06
N ASN A 410 -43.07 -20.81 6.36
CA ASN A 410 -44.11 -21.80 6.64
C ASN A 410 -44.26 -22.09 8.15
N ALA A 411 -43.36 -21.54 8.98
CA ALA A 411 -43.43 -21.70 10.43
C ALA A 411 -44.54 -20.85 11.06
N LYS A 412 -45.02 -21.29 12.23
CA LYS A 412 -45.97 -20.50 13.05
C LYS A 412 -45.37 -19.16 13.50
N ARG A 413 -44.04 -19.11 13.67
CA ARG A 413 -43.27 -17.92 14.01
C ARG A 413 -42.20 -17.71 12.95
N PRO A 414 -42.51 -17.01 11.84
CA PRO A 414 -41.61 -16.90 10.70
C PRO A 414 -40.29 -16.17 10.98
N ASP A 415 -40.23 -15.42 12.07
CA ASP A 415 -39.14 -14.58 12.56
C ASP A 415 -38.32 -15.24 13.68
N VAL A 416 -38.54 -16.54 13.95
CA VAL A 416 -37.84 -17.28 15.00
C VAL A 416 -36.98 -18.39 14.39
N ILE A 417 -35.72 -18.46 14.84
CA ILE A 417 -34.82 -19.58 14.56
C ILE A 417 -34.74 -20.42 15.85
N GLU A 418 -35.14 -21.68 15.77
CA GLU A 418 -35.08 -22.63 16.90
C GLU A 418 -33.98 -23.66 16.68
N VAL A 419 -33.07 -23.78 17.65
CA VAL A 419 -31.86 -24.61 17.59
C VAL A 419 -31.63 -25.31 18.92
N ASN A 420 -30.79 -26.36 18.91
CA ASN A 420 -30.34 -27.07 20.09
C ASN A 420 -28.96 -26.55 20.53
N GLU A 421 -28.64 -26.73 21.81
CA GLU A 421 -27.28 -26.52 22.32
C GLU A 421 -26.27 -27.38 21.50
N GLY A 422 -25.20 -26.75 21.01
CA GLY A 422 -24.18 -27.39 20.19
C GLY A 422 -24.48 -27.48 18.69
N ASP A 423 -25.58 -26.89 18.22
CA ASP A 423 -25.84 -26.76 16.78
C ASP A 423 -24.85 -25.77 16.12
N LYS A 424 -24.30 -26.14 14.97
CA LYS A 424 -23.61 -25.20 14.07
C LYS A 424 -24.65 -24.49 13.22
N VAL A 425 -24.89 -23.21 13.49
CA VAL A 425 -25.91 -22.43 12.78
C VAL A 425 -25.27 -21.54 11.73
N VAL A 426 -25.77 -21.59 10.50
CA VAL A 426 -25.33 -20.74 9.40
C VAL A 426 -26.52 -19.95 8.88
N VAL A 427 -26.48 -18.63 9.00
CA VAL A 427 -27.56 -17.75 8.58
C VAL A 427 -27.16 -17.04 7.28
N HIS A 428 -27.83 -17.40 6.19
CA HIS A 428 -27.79 -16.70 4.91
C HIS A 428 -28.96 -15.73 4.84
N LEU A 429 -28.69 -14.43 4.77
CA LEU A 429 -29.72 -13.39 4.82
C LEU A 429 -29.67 -12.54 3.55
N THR A 430 -30.79 -12.48 2.83
CA THR A 430 -30.94 -11.66 1.61
C THR A 430 -31.72 -10.39 1.91
N ASN A 431 -31.16 -9.22 1.59
CA ASN A 431 -31.90 -7.96 1.64
C ASN A 431 -32.80 -7.83 0.39
N LEU A 432 -34.12 -7.76 0.60
CA LEU A 432 -35.11 -7.60 -0.47
C LEU A 432 -35.45 -6.15 -0.81
N ASP A 433 -34.92 -5.20 -0.05
CA ASP A 433 -35.02 -3.79 -0.42
C ASP A 433 -34.05 -3.52 -1.58
N PHE A 434 -34.61 -3.01 -2.68
CA PHE A 434 -33.88 -2.58 -3.89
C PHE A 434 -33.94 -1.07 -4.05
N ASP A 435 -33.92 -0.36 -2.93
CA ASP A 435 -33.84 1.10 -2.85
C ASP A 435 -32.54 1.48 -2.13
N GLU A 436 -31.98 2.62 -2.51
CA GLU A 436 -30.68 3.08 -2.01
C GLU A 436 -30.74 3.30 -0.48
N ASP A 437 -29.64 2.98 0.21
CA ASP A 437 -29.45 3.24 1.64
C ASP A 437 -30.43 2.51 2.59
N ILE A 438 -31.19 1.51 2.11
CA ILE A 438 -31.99 0.61 2.97
C ILE A 438 -31.15 -0.59 3.44
N THR A 439 -30.16 -0.29 4.26
CA THR A 439 -29.26 -1.28 4.85
C THR A 439 -29.87 -1.95 6.08
N HIS A 440 -29.69 -3.27 6.21
CA HIS A 440 -30.06 -4.01 7.42
C HIS A 440 -28.83 -4.51 8.17
N GLY A 441 -28.97 -4.65 9.49
CA GLY A 441 -28.01 -5.33 10.34
C GLY A 441 -28.64 -6.56 10.97
N PHE A 442 -27.86 -7.63 11.11
CA PHE A 442 -28.23 -8.82 11.87
C PHE A 442 -27.20 -9.03 12.98
N ALA A 443 -27.65 -9.09 14.23
CA ALA A 443 -26.77 -9.26 15.39
C ALA A 443 -27.36 -10.24 16.39
N ILE A 444 -26.49 -10.99 17.07
CA ILE A 444 -26.87 -11.85 18.18
C ILE A 444 -26.41 -11.19 19.49
N ASN A 445 -27.38 -10.79 20.29
CA ASN A 445 -27.14 -10.15 21.59
C ASN A 445 -26.25 -11.04 22.46
N GLN A 446 -25.21 -10.45 23.06
CA GLN A 446 -24.23 -11.11 23.97
C GLN A 446 -23.24 -12.08 23.32
N TYR A 447 -23.26 -12.28 22.00
CA TYR A 447 -22.31 -13.18 21.32
C TYR A 447 -21.17 -12.46 20.59
N ASN A 448 -21.17 -11.13 20.56
CA ASN A 448 -20.23 -10.33 19.77
C ASN A 448 -20.21 -10.72 18.28
N LEU A 449 -21.38 -11.08 17.75
CA LEU A 449 -21.58 -11.49 16.36
C LEU A 449 -22.61 -10.57 15.72
N ASN A 450 -22.19 -9.89 14.65
CA ASN A 450 -23.04 -9.06 13.84
C ASN A 450 -22.55 -9.02 12.39
N MET A 451 -23.47 -8.77 11.47
CA MET A 451 -23.18 -8.53 10.06
C MET A 451 -24.10 -7.45 9.50
N GLU A 452 -23.61 -6.75 8.49
CA GLU A 452 -24.37 -5.82 7.66
C GLU A 452 -24.83 -6.53 6.38
N ILE A 453 -26.01 -6.18 5.86
CA ILE A 453 -26.55 -6.66 4.59
C ILE A 453 -27.09 -5.47 3.79
N GLN A 454 -26.35 -5.09 2.76
CA GLN A 454 -26.67 -3.97 1.86
C GLN A 454 -27.91 -4.26 0.98
N PRO A 455 -28.60 -3.24 0.45
CA PRO A 455 -29.68 -3.42 -0.52
C PRO A 455 -29.34 -4.41 -1.64
N GLY A 456 -30.18 -5.42 -1.85
CA GLY A 456 -29.99 -6.49 -2.84
C GLY A 456 -28.91 -7.56 -2.51
N GLN A 457 -28.12 -7.37 -1.45
CA GLN A 457 -27.04 -8.29 -1.06
C GLN A 457 -27.58 -9.54 -0.36
N THR A 458 -26.91 -10.67 -0.57
CA THR A 458 -26.98 -11.82 0.34
C THR A 458 -25.68 -11.89 1.14
N ASN A 459 -25.76 -11.91 2.47
CA ASN A 459 -24.59 -12.08 3.34
C ASN A 459 -24.79 -13.27 4.29
N THR A 460 -23.69 -13.85 4.78
CA THR A 460 -23.72 -15.03 5.62
C THR A 460 -22.94 -14.82 6.91
N ILE A 461 -23.51 -15.28 8.03
CA ILE A 461 -22.83 -15.36 9.32
C ILE A 461 -22.93 -16.78 9.87
N GLU A 462 -21.81 -17.29 10.41
CA GLU A 462 -21.78 -18.55 11.16
C GLU A 462 -21.86 -18.24 12.66
N LEU A 463 -22.75 -18.93 13.37
CA LEU A 463 -22.94 -18.80 14.81
C LEU A 463 -22.44 -20.08 15.50
N PRO A 464 -21.35 -20.01 16.28
CA PRO A 464 -20.92 -21.10 17.15
C PRO A 464 -21.76 -21.05 18.43
N LEU A 465 -22.94 -21.69 18.43
CA LEU A 465 -23.91 -21.66 19.54
C LEU A 465 -23.85 -22.90 20.44
#